data_AF-A0A059LNS0-F1
#
_entry.id   AF-A0A059LNS0-F1
#
_cell.length_a   1.000
_cell.length_b   1.000
_cell.length_c   1.000
_cell.angle_alpha   90.00
_cell.angle_beta   90.00
_cell.angle_gamma   90.00
#
_symmetry.space_group_name_H-M   'P 1'
#
loop_
_entity.id
_entity.type
_entity.pdbx_description
1 polymer ?
#
loop_
_entity_poly.entity_id
_entity_poly.type
_entity_poly.pdbx_seq_one_letter_code
_entity_poly.pdbx_strand_id
1 'polypeptide(L)'
;MLCSISGTVPEEPVVSSKSGHLYEKQLVLKIIKETGRDPVTDEPLEESELLPLGVGKAAHPRPTPATSIPGLLSLFQNEWDATMLEMHALRQALHATRQELAHALYQHDAATRVISRALRERDAALAERDVAL
;
A
#
# COMPACT_ATOMS: atom_id res chain seq x y z
N MET A 1 17.53 -1.42 5.38
CA MET A 1 16.53 -1.31 6.45
C MET A 1 15.72 -0.06 6.17
N LEU A 2 14.45 -0.21 5.78
CA LEU A 2 13.57 0.91 5.43
C LEU A 2 12.39 0.96 6.41
N CYS A 3 11.87 2.16 6.65
CA CYS A 3 10.64 2.38 7.39
C CYS A 3 9.47 1.80 6.60
N SER A 4 8.61 1.03 7.27
CA SER A 4 7.47 0.35 6.63
C SER A 4 6.33 1.31 6.27
N ILE A 5 6.38 2.56 6.73
CA ILE A 5 5.41 3.63 6.37
C ILE A 5 5.94 4.46 5.20
N SER A 6 7.13 5.04 5.33
CA SER A 6 7.66 6.00 4.34
C SER A 6 8.51 5.36 3.25
N GLY A 7 8.96 4.11 3.42
CA GLY A 7 9.91 3.47 2.51
C GLY A 7 11.31 4.09 2.53
N THR A 8 11.59 5.05 3.42
CA THR A 8 12.90 5.70 3.56
C THR A 8 13.72 5.09 4.69
N VAL A 9 15.02 5.40 4.73
CA VAL A 9 15.86 5.00 5.87
C VAL A 9 15.48 5.87 7.08
N PRO A 10 15.07 5.27 8.22
CA PRO A 10 14.68 6.03 9.40
C PRO A 10 15.88 6.71 10.08
N GLU A 11 15.67 7.92 10.59
CA GLU A 11 16.60 8.66 11.44
C GLU A 11 16.52 8.17 12.90
N GLU A 12 15.30 8.03 13.42
CA GLU A 12 15.02 7.43 14.74
C GLU A 12 14.26 6.11 14.56
N PRO A 13 14.96 5.00 14.30
CA PRO A 13 14.33 3.71 14.08
C PRO A 13 13.73 3.15 15.37
N VAL A 14 12.47 2.74 15.28
CA VAL A 14 11.75 1.99 16.31
C VAL A 14 11.15 0.73 15.68
N VAL A 15 11.09 -0.35 16.47
CA VAL A 15 10.46 -1.60 16.06
C VAL A 15 9.25 -1.87 16.94
N SER A 16 8.15 -2.28 16.33
CA SER A 16 6.99 -2.81 17.06
C SER A 16 7.34 -4.18 17.64
N SER A 17 7.18 -4.35 18.95
CA SER A 17 7.39 -5.64 19.63
C SER A 17 6.40 -6.73 19.19
N LYS A 18 5.25 -6.35 18.62
CA LYS A 18 4.21 -7.27 18.14
C LYS A 18 4.47 -7.72 16.71
N SER A 19 4.59 -6.77 15.79
CA SER A 19 4.70 -7.06 14.36
C SER A 19 6.14 -7.26 13.88
N GLY A 20 7.14 -6.79 14.64
CA GLY A 20 8.54 -6.83 14.24
C GLY A 20 8.90 -5.87 13.11
N HIS A 21 7.97 -5.00 12.68
CA HIS A 21 8.20 -4.02 11.63
C HIS A 21 9.02 -2.83 12.11
N LEU A 22 9.88 -2.34 11.22
CA LEU A 22 10.71 -1.16 11.43
C LEU A 22 9.97 0.10 11.00
N TYR A 23 9.98 1.11 11.87
CA TYR A 23 9.33 2.39 11.66
C TYR A 23 10.26 3.56 11.98
N GLU A 24 9.97 4.71 11.37
CA GLU A 24 10.43 6.02 11.83
C GLU A 24 9.57 6.43 13.03
N LYS A 25 10.21 6.76 14.15
CA LYS A 25 9.52 7.07 15.42
C LYS A 25 8.46 8.16 15.26
N GLN A 26 8.77 9.24 14.55
CA GLN A 26 7.83 10.35 14.38
C GLN A 26 6.57 9.95 13.60
N LEU A 27 6.70 9.03 12.65
CA LEU A 27 5.58 8.61 11.80
C LEU A 27 4.68 7.63 12.54
N VAL A 28 5.24 6.61 13.19
CA VAL A 28 4.45 5.61 13.90
C VAL A 28 3.72 6.19 15.11
N LEU A 29 4.33 7.13 15.84
CA LEU A 29 3.66 7.80 16.97
C LEU A 29 2.46 8.63 16.52
N LYS A 30 2.50 9.23 15.32
CA LYS A 30 1.33 9.94 14.77
C LYS A 30 0.19 8.96 14.49
N ILE A 31 0.50 7.84 13.83
CA ILE A 31 -0.52 6.83 13.50
C ILE A 31 -1.11 6.18 14.75
N ILE A 32 -0.29 5.84 15.76
CA ILE A 32 -0.77 5.31 17.04
C ILE A 32 -1.69 6.30 17.74
N LYS A 33 -1.38 7.60 17.72
CA LYS A 33 -2.26 8.64 18.30
C LYS A 33 -3.59 8.79 17.57
N GLU A 34 -3.59 8.59 16.25
CA GLU A 34 -4.79 8.73 15.42
C GLU A 34 -5.69 7.48 15.46
N THR A 35 -5.09 6.29 15.43
CA THR A 35 -5.80 5.02 15.22
C THR A 35 -5.66 4.03 16.38
N GLY A 36 -4.62 4.14 17.20
CA GLY A 36 -4.29 3.18 18.27
C GLY A 36 -3.83 1.81 17.76
N ARG A 37 -3.41 1.71 16.50
CA ARG A 37 -3.11 0.45 15.82
C ARG A 37 -1.80 0.50 15.04
N ASP A 38 -1.26 -0.68 14.78
CA ASP A 38 -0.09 -0.89 13.93
C ASP A 38 -0.46 -0.60 12.46
N PRO A 39 0.30 0.25 11.74
CA PRO A 39 -0.02 0.65 10.36
C PRO A 39 0.03 -0.48 9.33
N VAL A 40 0.70 -1.60 9.63
CA VAL A 40 0.85 -2.71 8.67
C VAL A 40 -0.09 -3.88 9.01
N THR A 41 -0.19 -4.25 10.28
CA THR A 41 -0.96 -5.42 10.71
C THR A 41 -2.38 -5.09 11.22
N ASP A 42 -2.70 -3.81 11.44
CA ASP A 42 -3.97 -3.35 12.03
C ASP A 42 -4.25 -3.90 13.45
N GLU A 43 -3.20 -4.38 14.13
CA GLU A 43 -3.26 -4.86 15.52
C GLU A 43 -3.19 -3.69 16.52
N PRO A 44 -3.79 -3.80 17.71
CA PRO A 44 -3.69 -2.75 18.73
C PRO A 44 -2.22 -2.57 19.14
N LEU A 45 -1.72 -1.33 19.07
CA LEU A 45 -0.31 -1.01 19.34
C LEU A 45 -0.23 0.25 20.20
N GLU A 46 0.48 0.15 21.33
CA GLU A 46 0.72 1.30 22.22
C GLU A 46 2.13 1.88 22.03
N GLU A 47 2.32 3.15 22.42
CA GLU A 47 3.63 3.80 22.33
C GLU A 47 4.71 3.10 23.18
N SER A 48 4.31 2.47 24.28
CA SER A 48 5.18 1.70 25.20
C SER A 48 5.73 0.41 24.56
N GLU A 49 5.06 -0.10 23.52
CA GLU A 49 5.40 -1.33 22.83
C GLU A 49 6.39 -1.11 21.66
N LEU A 50 6.82 0.14 21.46
CA LEU A 50 7.84 0.53 20.51
C LEU A 50 9.23 0.46 21.13
N LEU A 51 10.10 -0.35 20.52
CA LEU A 51 11.48 -0.54 20.95
C LEU A 51 12.43 0.30 20.09
N PRO A 52 13.12 1.31 20.65
CA PRO A 52 14.09 2.10 19.90
C PRO A 52 15.33 1.26 19.57
N LEU A 53 15.83 1.39 18.34
CA LEU A 53 17.05 0.72 17.90
C LEU A 53 18.24 1.68 17.94
N GLY A 54 19.31 1.27 18.63
CA GLY A 54 20.59 1.99 18.64
C GLY A 54 21.41 1.69 17.40
N VAL A 55 21.06 2.29 16.25
CA VAL A 55 21.84 2.19 15.01
C VAL A 55 22.57 3.49 14.70
N GLY A 56 23.66 3.40 13.93
CA GLY A 56 24.38 4.59 13.46
C GLY A 56 23.51 5.43 12.53
N LYS A 57 23.59 6.76 12.67
CA LYS A 57 22.85 7.70 11.81
C LYS A 57 23.27 7.53 10.36
N ALA A 58 22.32 7.19 9.49
CA ALA A 58 22.54 7.13 8.05
C ALA A 58 22.62 8.56 7.49
N ALA A 59 23.83 9.13 7.42
CA ALA A 59 24.03 10.47 6.90
C ALA A 59 23.90 10.50 5.37
N HIS A 60 22.92 11.23 4.85
CA HIS A 60 22.90 11.60 3.43
C HIS A 60 23.86 12.78 3.20
N PRO A 61 24.68 12.75 2.14
CA PRO A 61 25.50 13.90 1.76
C PRO A 61 24.61 15.13 1.53
N ARG A 62 24.94 16.27 2.15
CA ARG A 62 24.17 17.49 1.93
C ARG A 62 24.32 17.92 0.47
N PRO A 63 23.21 18.10 -0.28
CA PRO A 63 23.30 18.58 -1.66
C PRO A 63 23.77 20.04 -1.68
N THR A 64 24.66 20.37 -2.62
CA THR A 64 25.28 21.70 -2.80
C THR A 64 24.33 22.91 -2.76
N PRO A 65 23.09 22.87 -3.34
CA PRO A 65 22.14 23.98 -3.23
C PRO A 65 21.61 24.24 -1.82
N ALA A 66 21.76 23.31 -0.86
CA ALA A 66 21.30 23.47 0.52
C ALA A 66 22.21 24.34 1.40
N THR A 67 22.99 25.23 0.79
CA THR A 67 23.95 26.14 1.46
C THR A 67 23.50 27.61 1.45
N SER A 68 22.42 27.94 0.73
CA SER A 68 21.86 29.30 0.65
C SER A 68 20.34 29.29 0.77
N ILE A 69 19.75 30.38 1.26
CA ILE A 69 18.29 30.52 1.37
C ILE A 69 17.60 30.35 0.00
N PRO A 70 18.07 30.98 -1.10
CA PRO A 70 17.48 30.75 -2.42
C PRO A 70 17.58 29.29 -2.88
N GLY A 71 18.70 28.62 -2.62
CA GLY A 71 18.87 27.21 -2.98
C GLY A 71 17.99 26.26 -2.16
N LEU A 72 17.74 26.55 -0.88
CA LEU A 72 16.79 25.80 -0.05
C LEU A 72 15.35 25.96 -0.55
N LEU A 73 14.94 27.18 -0.91
CA LEU A 73 13.60 27.42 -1.47
C LEU A 73 13.40 26.68 -2.80
N SER A 74 14.40 26.69 -3.68
CA SER A 74 14.35 25.91 -4.92
C SER A 74 14.25 24.40 -4.64
N LEU A 75 14.98 23.88 -3.65
CA LEU A 75 14.89 22.47 -3.29
C LEU A 75 13.51 22.11 -2.75
N PHE A 76 12.93 22.91 -1.85
CA PHE A 76 11.58 22.67 -1.36
C PHE A 76 10.52 22.75 -2.45
N GLN A 77 10.66 23.68 -3.41
CA GLN A 77 9.76 23.77 -4.55
C GLN A 77 9.83 22.50 -5.40
N ASN A 78 11.03 22.01 -5.70
CA ASN A 78 11.21 20.78 -6.48
C ASN A 78 10.61 19.55 -5.79
N GLU A 79 10.82 19.38 -4.49
CA GLU A 79 10.23 18.27 -3.72
C GLU A 79 8.70 18.37 -3.70
N TRP A 80 8.15 19.58 -3.53
CA TRP A 80 6.71 19.79 -3.53
C TRP A 80 6.09 19.51 -4.90
N ASP A 81 6.72 19.97 -5.98
CA ASP A 81 6.28 19.70 -7.34
C ASP A 81 6.33 18.19 -7.65
N ALA A 82 7.39 17.49 -7.22
CA ALA A 82 7.50 16.04 -7.36
C ALA A 82 6.38 15.30 -6.63
N THR A 83 6.14 15.61 -5.35
CA THR A 83 5.07 14.98 -4.56
C THR A 83 3.68 15.26 -5.14
N MET A 84 3.43 16.45 -5.69
CA MET A 84 2.16 16.77 -6.35
C MET A 84 1.95 15.97 -7.64
N LEU A 85 2.99 15.82 -8.47
CA LEU A 85 2.93 15.01 -9.68
C LEU A 85 2.73 13.52 -9.37
N GLU A 86 3.41 12.99 -8.36
CA GLU A 86 3.23 11.62 -7.88
C GLU A 86 1.82 11.39 -7.35
N MET A 87 1.30 12.29 -6.52
CA MET A 87 -0.07 12.21 -6.01
C MET A 87 -1.10 12.24 -7.15
N HIS A 88 -0.87 13.07 -8.18
CA HIS A 88 -1.74 13.11 -9.35
C HIS A 88 -1.72 11.78 -10.12
N ALA A 89 -0.54 11.23 -10.40
CA ALA A 89 -0.37 9.95 -11.08
C ALA A 89 -0.99 8.79 -10.28
N LEU A 90 -0.78 8.76 -8.96
CA LEU A 90 -1.40 7.78 -8.05
C LEU A 90 -2.93 7.83 -8.11
N ARG A 91 -3.52 9.03 -8.10
CA ARG A 91 -4.98 9.19 -8.22
C ARG A 91 -5.51 8.72 -9.57
N GLN A 92 -4.79 9.00 -10.66
CA GLN A 92 -5.15 8.51 -11.99
C GLN A 92 -5.09 6.98 -12.05
N ALA A 93 -4.00 6.37 -11.57
CA ALA A 93 -3.84 4.92 -11.53
C ALA A 93 -4.91 4.24 -10.65
N LEU A 94 -5.23 4.82 -9.50
CA LEU A 94 -6.31 4.34 -8.63
C LEU A 94 -7.68 4.43 -9.30
N HIS A 95 -7.94 5.46 -10.11
CA HIS A 95 -9.19 5.56 -10.86
C HIS A 95 -9.26 4.51 -11.99
N ALA A 96 -8.17 4.36 -12.76
CA ALA A 96 -8.08 3.37 -13.84
C ALA A 96 -8.27 1.94 -13.31
N THR A 97 -7.52 1.55 -12.27
CA THR A 97 -7.63 0.22 -11.65
C THR A 97 -9.02 -0.07 -11.09
N ARG A 98 -9.74 0.93 -10.57
CA ARG A 98 -11.15 0.78 -10.15
C ARG A 98 -12.07 0.50 -11.34
N GLN A 99 -11.87 1.16 -12.48
CA GLN A 99 -12.64 0.89 -13.69
C GLN A 99 -12.36 -0.51 -14.25
N GLU A 100 -11.08 -0.91 -14.29
CA GLU A 100 -10.66 -2.24 -14.71
C GLU A 100 -11.24 -3.33 -13.81
N LEU A 101 -11.21 -3.14 -12.48
CA LEU A 101 -11.81 -4.05 -11.52
C LEU A 101 -13.32 -4.19 -11.74
N ALA A 102 -14.04 -3.08 -11.93
CA ALA A 102 -15.48 -3.12 -12.21
C ALA A 102 -15.77 -3.91 -13.49
N HIS A 103 -14.99 -3.68 -14.55
CA HIS A 103 -15.12 -4.42 -15.80
C HIS A 103 -14.87 -5.92 -15.61
N ALA A 104 -13.82 -6.30 -14.88
CA ALA A 104 -13.49 -7.69 -14.59
C ALA A 104 -14.60 -8.39 -13.80
N LEU A 105 -15.22 -7.72 -12.82
CA LEU A 105 -16.35 -8.26 -12.06
C LEU A 105 -17.59 -8.48 -12.95
N TYR A 106 -17.89 -7.55 -13.86
CA TYR A 106 -18.98 -7.75 -14.83
C TYR A 106 -18.73 -8.93 -15.76
N GLN A 107 -17.50 -9.10 -16.25
CA GLN A 107 -17.13 -10.25 -17.06
C GLN A 107 -17.22 -11.56 -16.28
N HIS A 108 -16.78 -11.58 -15.01
CA HIS A 108 -16.88 -12.74 -14.13
C HIS A 108 -18.34 -13.19 -13.93
N ASP A 109 -19.24 -12.25 -13.67
CA ASP A 109 -20.68 -12.56 -13.53
C ASP A 109 -21.29 -13.10 -14.83
N ALA A 110 -20.91 -12.52 -15.98
CA ALA A 110 -21.35 -13.01 -17.28
C ALA A 110 -20.84 -14.44 -17.55
N ALA A 111 -19.56 -14.72 -17.27
CA ALA A 111 -18.97 -16.04 -17.39
C ALA A 111 -19.66 -17.06 -16.48
N THR A 112 -19.96 -16.69 -15.23
CA THR A 112 -20.69 -17.55 -14.28
C THR A 112 -22.06 -17.93 -14.81
N ARG A 113 -22.79 -16.99 -15.45
CA ARG A 113 -24.08 -17.29 -16.08
C ARG A 113 -23.92 -18.27 -17.25
N VAL A 114 -22.91 -18.09 -18.10
CA VAL A 114 -22.62 -19.00 -19.22
C VAL A 114 -22.29 -20.40 -18.71
N ILE A 115 -21.44 -20.52 -17.69
CA ILE A 115 -21.10 -21.80 -17.05
C ILE A 115 -22.35 -22.48 -16.50
N SER A 116 -23.21 -21.76 -15.77
CA SER A 116 -24.44 -22.34 -15.22
C SER A 116 -25.39 -22.86 -16.29
N ARG A 117 -25.48 -22.17 -17.45
CA ARG A 117 -26.25 -22.64 -18.60
C ARG A 117 -25.62 -23.89 -19.22
N ALA A 118 -24.32 -23.87 -19.47
CA ALA A 118 -23.60 -25.01 -20.04
C ALA A 118 -23.67 -26.26 -19.15
N LEU A 119 -23.65 -26.09 -17.82
CA LEU A 119 -23.85 -27.20 -16.88
C LEU A 119 -25.24 -27.83 -17.03
N ARG A 120 -26.29 -27.00 -17.14
CA ARG A 120 -27.67 -27.50 -17.36
C ARG A 120 -27.82 -28.23 -18.69
N GLU A 121 -27.25 -27.68 -19.76
CA GLU A 121 -27.27 -28.30 -21.09
C GLU A 121 -26.52 -29.64 -21.10
N ARG A 122 -25.35 -29.70 -20.46
CA ARG A 122 -24.59 -30.95 -20.27
C ARG A 122 -25.41 -31.98 -19.50
N ASP A 123 -26.03 -31.60 -18.39
CA ASP A 123 -26.77 -32.53 -17.53
C ASP A 123 -28.00 -33.08 -18.26
N ALA A 124 -28.69 -32.25 -19.05
CA ALA A 124 -29.78 -32.70 -19.92
C ALA A 124 -29.30 -33.71 -20.98
N ALA A 125 -28.20 -33.41 -21.67
CA ALA A 125 -27.64 -34.30 -22.70
C ALA A 125 -27.16 -35.65 -22.13
N LEU A 126 -26.61 -35.66 -20.91
CA LEU A 126 -26.24 -36.90 -20.22
C LEU A 126 -27.47 -37.74 -19.86
N ALA A 127 -28.54 -37.11 -19.36
CA ALA A 127 -29.79 -37.81 -19.04
C ALA A 127 -30.44 -38.42 -20.30
N GLU A 128 -30.45 -37.70 -21.43
CA GLU A 128 -30.96 -38.23 -22.70
C GLU A 128 -30.16 -39.45 -23.19
N ARG A 129 -28.83 -39.40 -23.06
CA ARG A 129 -27.96 -40.53 -23.41
C ARG A 129 -28.26 -41.76 -22.55
N ASP A 130 -28.41 -41.56 -21.24
CA ASP A 130 -28.63 -42.66 -20.31
C ASP A 130 -30.02 -43.30 -20.48
N VAL A 131 -31.00 -42.57 -21.02
CA VAL A 131 -32.32 -43.12 -21.43
C VAL A 131 -32.23 -43.92 -22.74
N ALA A 132 -31.24 -43.65 -23.59
CA ALA A 132 -31.07 -44.28 -24.90
C ALA A 132 -30.26 -45.59 -24.87
N LEU A 133 -29.64 -45.95 -23.74
CA LEU A 133 -28.89 -47.19 -23.49
C LEU A 133 -29.69 -48.17 -22.64
#